data_AF-A0A2N2RPS4-F1
#
_entry.id   AF-A0A2N2RPS4-F1
#
_cell.length_a   1.000
_cell.length_b   1.000
_cell.length_c   1.000
_cell.angle_alpha   90.00
_cell.angle_beta   90.00
_cell.angle_gamma   90.00
#
_symmetry.space_group_name_H-M   'P 1'
#
loop_
_entity.id
_entity.type
_entity.pdbx_description
1 polymer ?
#
loop_
_entity_poly.entity_id
_entity_poly.type
_entity_poly.pdbx_seq_one_letter_code
_entity_poly.pdbx_strand_id
1 'polypeptide(L)'
;MNSPLQGSSPPRPWWKFGYVWLVISGPLVVVIAAFVSGWIAVRQADPVLTDDYYRKGIEINKTLEQQGPLAPAVAARNHAATPLGAAPPKAP
;
A
#
# COMPACT_ATOMS: atom_id res chain seq x y z
N MET A 1 73.62 29.74 8.93
CA MET A 1 72.27 29.99 9.47
C MET A 1 71.29 29.13 8.69
N ASN A 2 70.98 27.97 9.24
CA ASN A 2 70.13 26.93 8.66
C ASN A 2 68.78 27.00 9.38
N SER A 3 67.73 27.41 8.66
CA SER A 3 66.37 27.51 9.20
C SER A 3 65.81 26.12 9.52
N PRO A 4 65.10 25.94 10.65
CA PRO A 4 64.43 24.69 10.95
C PRO A 4 63.32 24.44 9.92
N LEU A 5 63.29 23.23 9.35
CA LEU A 5 62.24 22.76 8.48
C LEU A 5 60.91 22.87 9.24
N GLN A 6 60.04 23.81 8.83
CA GLN A 6 58.72 23.96 9.44
C GLN A 6 57.97 22.63 9.30
N GLY A 7 57.59 22.05 10.44
CA GLY A 7 56.82 20.82 10.49
C GLY A 7 55.50 20.98 9.77
N SER A 8 55.24 20.12 8.79
CA SER A 8 53.96 20.01 8.12
C SER A 8 52.89 19.55 9.13
N SER A 9 51.89 20.40 9.37
CA SER A 9 50.70 19.95 10.12
C SER A 9 49.96 18.89 9.32
N PRO A 10 49.53 17.78 9.94
CA PRO A 10 48.80 16.74 9.22
C PRO A 10 47.45 17.28 8.71
N PRO A 11 47.03 16.89 7.50
CA PRO A 11 45.78 17.33 6.93
C PRO A 11 44.59 16.93 7.81
N ARG A 12 43.55 17.77 7.84
CA ARG A 12 42.35 17.48 8.63
C ARG A 12 41.64 16.23 8.09
N PRO A 13 41.11 15.36 8.96
CA PRO A 13 40.33 14.20 8.52
C PRO A 13 39.10 14.59 7.70
N TRP A 14 38.82 13.83 6.64
CA TRP A 14 37.78 14.13 5.65
C TRP A 14 36.36 14.20 6.24
N TRP A 15 36.05 13.41 7.27
CA TRP A 15 34.74 13.36 7.92
C TRP A 15 34.37 14.65 8.68
N LYS A 16 35.34 15.56 8.89
CA LYS A 16 35.10 16.88 9.49
C LYS A 16 34.50 17.89 8.53
N PHE A 17 34.52 17.63 7.23
CA PHE A 17 33.96 18.54 6.23
C PHE A 17 32.46 18.28 6.03
N GLY A 18 31.63 19.31 6.21
CA GLY A 18 30.16 19.18 6.12
C GLY A 18 29.65 18.71 4.75
N TYR A 19 30.31 19.09 3.66
CA TYR A 19 29.90 18.69 2.30
C TYR A 19 30.02 17.18 2.05
N VAL A 20 30.92 16.49 2.76
CA VAL A 20 31.05 15.03 2.68
C VAL A 20 29.75 14.36 3.12
N TRP A 21 29.15 14.85 4.19
CA TRP A 21 27.88 14.33 4.69
C TRP A 21 26.71 14.62 3.74
N LEU A 22 26.76 15.73 2.98
CA LEU A 22 25.77 16.02 1.94
C LEU A 22 25.84 15.01 0.79
N VAL A 23 27.04 14.60 0.38
CA VAL A 23 27.23 13.57 -0.65
C VAL A 23 26.77 12.19 -0.15
N ILE A 24 27.09 11.84 1.09
CA ILE A 24 26.70 10.57 1.71
C ILE A 24 25.19 10.50 1.98
N SER A 25 24.56 11.63 2.33
CA SER A 25 23.14 11.65 2.70
C SER A 25 22.22 11.28 1.54
N GLY A 26 22.55 11.65 0.30
CA GLY A 26 21.75 11.31 -0.88
C GLY A 26 21.49 9.80 -1.01
N PRO A 27 22.55 8.97 -1.16
CA PRO A 27 22.40 7.52 -1.19
C PRO A 27 21.82 6.93 0.10
N LEU A 28 22.20 7.46 1.26
CA LEU A 28 21.73 6.96 2.55
C LEU A 28 20.21 7.07 2.69
N VAL A 29 19.63 8.20 2.26
CA VAL A 29 18.17 8.42 2.29
C VAL A 29 17.44 7.39 1.41
N VAL A 30 17.96 7.09 0.22
CA VAL A 30 17.35 6.10 -0.68
C VAL A 30 17.36 4.70 -0.05
N VAL A 31 18.48 4.31 0.58
CA VAL A 31 18.58 3.02 1.28
C VAL A 31 17.55 2.94 2.41
N ILE A 32 17.41 3.98 3.23
CA ILE A 32 16.40 4.04 4.30
C ILE A 32 14.98 3.94 3.71
N ALA A 33 14.69 4.68 2.64
CA ALA A 33 13.38 4.65 1.98
C ALA A 33 13.03 3.26 1.42
N ALA A 34 14.02 2.53 0.89
CA ALA A 34 13.84 1.17 0.41
C ALA A 34 13.48 0.22 1.56
N PHE A 35 14.16 0.32 2.71
CA PHE A 35 13.81 -0.47 3.90
C PHE A 35 12.43 -0.13 4.45
N VAL A 36 12.05 1.15 4.50
CA VAL A 36 10.72 1.57 4.96
C VAL A 36 9.64 1.02 4.03
N SER A 37 9.83 1.15 2.72
CA SER A 37 8.90 0.60 1.71
C SER A 37 8.79 -0.91 1.81
N GLY A 38 9.92 -1.62 1.97
CA GLY A 38 9.94 -3.06 2.18
C GLY A 38 9.23 -3.49 3.47
N TRP A 39 9.39 -2.73 4.56
CA TRP A 39 8.71 -2.98 5.82
C TRP A 39 7.19 -2.81 5.69
N ILE A 40 6.74 -1.76 4.99
CA ILE A 40 5.34 -1.53 4.65
C ILE A 40 4.78 -2.71 3.87
N ALA A 41 5.49 -3.16 2.82
CA ALA A 41 5.06 -4.26 1.97
C ALA A 41 4.86 -5.58 2.73
N VAL A 42 5.72 -5.88 3.71
CA VAL A 42 5.62 -7.11 4.52
C VAL A 42 4.53 -6.99 5.60
N ARG A 43 4.39 -5.82 6.24
CA ARG A 43 3.45 -5.61 7.35
C ARG A 43 2.01 -5.41 6.88
N GLN A 44 1.83 -4.80 5.72
CA GLN A 44 0.54 -4.44 5.14
C GLN A 44 0.34 -5.16 3.80
N ALA A 45 0.71 -6.44 3.76
CA ALA A 45 0.36 -7.28 2.63
C ALA A 45 -1.16 -7.35 2.54
N ASP A 46 -1.72 -6.84 1.45
CA ASP A 46 -3.15 -6.96 1.15
C ASP A 46 -3.49 -8.47 1.13
N PRO A 47 -4.51 -8.93 1.88
CA PRO A 47 -4.94 -10.31 1.84
C PRO A 47 -5.11 -10.79 0.39
N VAL A 48 -4.34 -11.82 0.03
CA VAL A 48 -4.43 -12.44 -1.30
C VAL A 48 -5.85 -12.94 -1.49
N LEU A 49 -6.53 -12.47 -2.53
CA LEU A 49 -7.89 -12.91 -2.90
C LEU A 49 -7.89 -14.44 -2.93
N THR A 50 -8.63 -15.05 -2.01
CA THR A 50 -8.72 -16.52 -1.93
C THR A 50 -9.47 -17.06 -3.15
N ASP A 51 -9.25 -18.33 -3.49
CA ASP A 51 -9.94 -19.00 -4.61
C ASP A 51 -11.47 -18.86 -4.53
N ASP A 52 -12.01 -18.76 -3.32
CA ASP A 52 -13.44 -18.55 -3.06
C ASP A 52 -13.95 -17.23 -3.66
N TYR A 53 -13.12 -16.18 -3.73
CA TYR A 53 -13.49 -14.90 -4.34
C TYR A 53 -13.65 -15.04 -5.86
N TYR A 54 -12.76 -15.79 -6.49
CA TYR A 54 -12.85 -16.09 -7.92
C TYR A 54 -14.08 -16.94 -8.23
N ARG A 55 -14.32 -17.98 -7.42
CA ARG A 55 -15.54 -18.82 -7.55
C ARG A 55 -16.81 -18.02 -7.35
N LYS A 56 -16.84 -17.12 -6.37
CA LYS A 56 -17.99 -16.25 -6.10
C LYS A 56 -18.29 -15.33 -7.28
N GLY A 57 -17.27 -14.80 -7.96
CA GLY A 57 -17.45 -14.02 -9.19
C GLY A 57 -18.07 -14.83 -10.33
N ILE A 58 -17.62 -16.07 -10.52
CA ILE A 58 -18.18 -16.99 -11.53
C ILE A 58 -19.62 -17.40 -11.18
N GLU A 59 -19.90 -17.70 -9.92
CA GLU A 59 -21.23 -18.08 -9.45
C GLU A 59 -22.24 -16.93 -9.52
N ILE A 60 -21.81 -15.69 -9.27
CA ILE A 60 -22.64 -14.49 -9.50
C ILE A 60 -23.03 -14.40 -10.97
N ASN A 61 -22.10 -14.63 -11.89
CA ASN A 61 -22.43 -14.60 -13.32
C ASN A 61 -23.40 -15.71 -13.72
N LYS A 62 -23.22 -16.92 -13.16
CA LYS A 62 -24.08 -18.07 -13.41
C LYS A 62 -25.50 -17.88 -12.86
N THR A 63 -25.63 -17.26 -11.69
CA THR A 63 -26.93 -16.92 -11.09
C THR A 63 -27.61 -15.78 -11.85
N LEU A 64 -26.87 -14.80 -12.37
CA LEU A 64 -27.40 -13.75 -13.25
C LEU A 64 -27.90 -14.30 -14.60
N GLU A 65 -27.19 -15.25 -15.20
CA GLU A 65 -27.65 -15.96 -16.40
C GLU A 65 -28.95 -16.73 -16.15
N GLN A 66 -29.08 -17.38 -15.00
CA GLN A 66 -30.28 -18.15 -14.63
C GLN A 66 -31.48 -17.26 -14.30
N GLN A 67 -31.25 -16.10 -13.66
CA GLN A 67 -32.33 -15.17 -13.27
C GLN A 67 -32.73 -14.22 -14.41
N GLY A 68 -31.86 -14.04 -15.41
CA GLY A 68 -32.08 -13.17 -16.56
C GLY A 68 -31.72 -11.70 -16.31
N PRO A 69 -31.35 -10.93 -17.36
CA PRO A 69 -30.73 -9.61 -17.24
C PRO A 69 -31.59 -8.54 -16.55
N LEU A 70 -32.90 -8.74 -16.46
CA LEU A 70 -33.83 -7.81 -15.84
C LEU A 70 -34.08 -8.10 -14.35
N ALA A 71 -33.73 -9.28 -13.84
CA ALA A 71 -34.00 -9.69 -12.47
C ALA A 71 -33.47 -8.71 -11.39
N PRO A 72 -32.19 -8.28 -11.42
CA PRO A 72 -31.69 -7.30 -10.44
C PRO A 72 -32.37 -5.93 -10.59
N ALA A 73 -32.70 -5.51 -11.81
CA ALA A 73 -33.42 -4.25 -12.05
C ALA A 73 -34.86 -4.30 -11.51
N VAL A 74 -35.54 -5.45 -11.64
CA VAL A 74 -36.89 -5.67 -11.10
C VAL A 74 -36.85 -5.72 -9.57
N ALA A 75 -35.88 -6.44 -8.98
CA ALA A 75 -35.68 -6.48 -7.54
C ALA A 75 -35.42 -5.07 -6.98
N ALA A 76 -34.55 -4.28 -7.61
CA ALA A 76 -34.27 -2.91 -7.21
C ALA A 76 -35.51 -1.99 -7.26
N ARG A 77 -36.35 -2.10 -8.31
CA ARG A 77 -37.63 -1.37 -8.38
C ARG A 77 -38.59 -1.79 -7.27
N ASN A 78 -38.70 -3.09 -6.98
CA ASN A 78 -39.55 -3.61 -5.91
C ASN A 78 -39.08 -3.15 -4.52
N HIS A 79 -37.76 -3.13 -4.28
CA HIS A 79 -37.17 -2.62 -3.04
C HIS A 79 -37.41 -1.12 -2.85
N ALA A 80 -37.29 -0.31 -3.91
CA ALA A 80 -37.57 1.13 -3.85
C ALA A 80 -39.06 1.45 -3.62
N ALA A 81 -39.97 0.56 -4.04
CA ALA A 81 -41.41 0.68 -3.84
C ALA A 81 -41.90 0.17 -2.47
N THR A 82 -41.00 -0.38 -1.62
CA THR A 82 -41.37 -0.87 -0.29
C THR A 82 -41.61 0.32 0.66
N PRO A 83 -42.80 0.45 1.28
CA PRO A 83 -43.07 1.53 2.23
C PRO A 83 -42.16 1.44 3.46
N LEU A 84 -41.68 2.58 3.98
CA LEU A 84 -40.98 2.66 5.26
C LEU A 84 -41.88 2.12 6.39
N GLY A 85 -41.63 0.88 6.81
CA GLY A 85 -42.39 0.19 7.88
C GLY A 85 -42.80 -1.25 7.58
N ALA A 86 -42.71 -1.70 6.33
CA ALA A 86 -42.98 -3.10 5.96
C ALA A 86 -41.73 -3.99 6.20
N ALA A 87 -41.39 -4.23 7.47
CA ALA A 87 -40.40 -5.24 7.81
C ALA A 87 -40.98 -6.65 7.55
N PRO A 88 -40.21 -7.60 6.98
CA PRO A 88 -40.67 -8.97 6.84
C PRO A 88 -40.99 -9.55 8.23
N PRO A 89 -42.04 -10.41 8.36
CA PRO A 89 -42.35 -11.03 9.64
C PRO A 89 -41.13 -11.82 10.12
N LYS A 90 -40.73 -11.58 11.37
CA LYS A 90 -39.65 -12.30 12.03
C LYS A 90 -40.04 -13.79 12.03
N ALA A 91 -39.25 -14.62 11.37
CA ALA A 91 -39.44 -16.07 11.41
C ALA A 91 -39.38 -16.56 12.87
N PRO A 92 -40.21 -17.56 13.25
CA PRO A 92 -40.15 -18.16 14.58
C PRO A 92 -38.80 -18.83 14.85
#